data_AF-K1Z6H4-F1
#
_entry.id   AF-K1Z6H4-F1
#
_cell.length_a   1.000
_cell.length_b   1.000
_cell.length_c   1.000
_cell.angle_alpha   90.00
_cell.angle_beta   90.00
_cell.angle_gamma   90.00
#
_symmetry.space_group_name_H-M   'P 1'
#
loop_
_entity.id
_entity.type
_entity.pdbx_description
1 polymer ?
#
loop_
_entity_poly.entity_id
_entity_poly.type
_entity_poly.pdbx_seq_one_letter_code
_entity_poly.pdbx_strand_id
1 'polypeptide(L)'
;MNGIQPQMPIEKSFNRKQAIMLGSAVLVAVIIVVAAIVMVQKSSDKKQTQENLRMLAQNQIQTETARCAQESNPEACLTRAVSQIAANTDVSVCDAFEQGGQKDSCLWAVAKQEQDLRVCAMFSDSESAEQCSDSVIFAKATVSGDIGACKEIKDEFVRINCQASIEQPILESGACAGTDVSQERCDAYAILLQARKASDESVCEQITLEDIRSTCYDVVDTDKDKDGLSSVREEHYGLSDDNPDFDSDGLRDGVEVDRFKTDPKNPDTDGDGFKDGDEVANGYNPSGAEKL
;
A
#
# COMPACT_ATOMS: atom_id res chain seq x y z
N MET A 1 67.82 -31.96 80.09
CA MET A 1 66.78 -32.93 80.50
C MET A 1 65.42 -32.31 80.26
N ASN A 2 64.46 -33.15 79.88
CA ASN A 2 63.04 -32.90 79.71
C ASN A 2 62.62 -32.37 78.34
N GLY A 3 62.43 -33.35 77.45
CA GLY A 3 61.60 -33.22 76.27
C GLY A 3 60.11 -33.26 76.63
N ILE A 4 59.34 -32.57 75.80
CA ILE A 4 57.88 -32.69 75.70
C ILE A 4 57.58 -32.58 74.21
N GLN A 5 57.18 -33.67 73.58
CA GLN A 5 56.56 -33.64 72.26
C GLN A 5 55.13 -33.12 72.39
N PRO A 6 54.66 -32.31 71.44
CA PRO A 6 53.24 -32.32 71.11
C PRO A 6 53.01 -32.58 69.63
N GLN A 7 52.24 -33.65 69.44
CA GLN A 7 51.35 -34.06 68.35
C GLN A 7 51.20 -33.12 67.13
N MET A 8 51.37 -33.73 65.96
CA MET A 8 50.93 -33.19 64.66
C MET A 8 49.41 -33.00 64.64
N PRO A 9 48.89 -31.86 64.15
CA PRO A 9 47.48 -31.75 63.80
C PRO A 9 47.23 -32.43 62.44
N ILE A 10 46.16 -33.22 62.42
CA ILE A 10 45.57 -33.90 61.28
C ILE A 10 45.35 -32.91 60.11
N GLU A 11 46.03 -33.11 58.98
CA GLU A 11 45.64 -32.49 57.71
C GLU A 11 44.21 -32.96 57.40
N LYS A 12 43.24 -32.03 57.47
CA LYS A 12 41.93 -32.25 56.85
C LYS A 12 42.19 -32.42 55.35
N SER A 13 42.05 -33.65 54.86
CA SER A 13 42.08 -33.94 53.44
C SER A 13 41.00 -33.11 52.74
N PHE A 14 41.40 -32.00 52.13
CA PHE A 14 40.50 -31.22 51.28
C PHE A 14 40.20 -32.09 50.07
N ASN A 15 39.01 -32.67 50.06
CA ASN A 15 38.67 -33.76 49.16
C ASN A 15 38.72 -33.24 47.72
N ARG A 16 39.47 -33.89 46.83
CA ARG A 16 39.71 -33.43 45.44
C ARG A 16 38.41 -33.11 44.68
N LYS A 17 37.31 -33.79 45.03
CA LYS A 17 35.97 -33.53 44.51
C LYS A 17 35.38 -32.18 44.96
N GLN A 18 35.62 -31.73 46.19
CA GLN A 18 35.19 -30.42 46.68
C GLN A 18 36.00 -29.28 46.03
N ALA A 19 37.30 -29.45 45.81
CA ALA A 19 38.13 -28.48 45.08
C ALA A 19 37.72 -28.34 43.60
N ILE A 20 37.37 -29.45 42.93
CA ILE A 20 36.90 -29.43 41.52
C ILE A 20 35.52 -28.76 41.42
N MET A 21 34.57 -29.07 42.32
CA MET A 21 33.24 -28.47 42.32
C MET A 21 33.26 -26.96 42.64
N LEU A 22 34.14 -26.53 43.55
CA LEU A 22 34.36 -25.10 43.84
C LEU A 22 35.03 -24.39 42.67
N GLY A 23 36.02 -25.01 42.02
CA GLY A 23 36.68 -24.47 40.83
C GLY A 23 35.73 -24.29 39.64
N SER A 24 34.85 -25.28 39.39
CA SER A 24 33.84 -25.18 38.32
C SER A 24 32.78 -24.13 38.62
N ALA A 25 32.33 -24.02 39.87
CA ALA A 25 31.36 -22.99 40.27
C ALA A 25 31.94 -21.57 40.13
N VAL A 26 33.21 -21.37 40.50
CA VAL A 26 33.91 -20.09 40.30
C VAL A 26 34.06 -19.77 38.81
N LEU A 27 34.42 -20.75 37.97
CA LEU A 27 34.54 -20.54 36.52
C LEU A 27 33.20 -20.14 35.89
N VAL A 28 32.10 -20.83 36.25
CA VAL A 28 30.76 -20.49 35.77
C VAL A 28 30.34 -19.09 36.22
N ALA A 29 30.60 -18.73 37.48
CA ALA A 29 30.32 -17.40 37.99
C ALA A 29 31.10 -16.30 37.24
N VAL A 30 32.39 -16.54 36.94
CA VAL A 30 33.23 -15.62 36.15
C VAL A 30 32.67 -15.45 34.74
N ILE A 31 32.25 -16.54 34.08
CA ILE A 31 31.65 -16.47 32.73
C ILE A 31 30.36 -15.64 32.74
N ILE A 32 29.49 -15.84 33.73
CA ILE A 32 28.24 -15.08 33.86
C ILE A 32 28.52 -13.59 34.07
N VAL A 33 29.48 -13.25 34.93
CA VAL A 33 29.86 -11.86 35.21
C VAL A 33 30.45 -11.21 33.95
N VAL A 34 31.35 -11.89 33.23
CA VAL A 34 31.93 -11.40 31.97
C VAL A 34 30.85 -11.19 30.92
N ALA A 35 29.92 -12.14 30.75
CA ALA A 35 28.80 -12.00 29.83
C ALA A 35 27.89 -10.81 30.18
N ALA A 36 27.60 -10.60 31.47
CA ALA A 36 26.82 -9.46 31.95
C ALA A 36 27.54 -8.13 31.66
N ILE A 37 28.85 -8.05 31.91
CA ILE A 37 29.66 -6.85 31.60
C ILE A 37 29.63 -6.55 30.10
N VAL A 38 29.81 -7.56 29.24
CA VAL A 38 29.76 -7.41 27.78
C VAL A 38 28.38 -6.95 27.31
N MET A 39 27.29 -7.49 27.89
CA MET A 39 25.93 -7.06 27.57
C MET A 39 25.68 -5.59 27.98
N VAL A 40 26.16 -5.18 29.16
CA VAL A 40 26.04 -3.80 29.64
C VAL A 40 26.84 -2.83 28.76
N GLN A 41 28.08 -3.18 28.40
CA GLN A 41 28.91 -2.37 27.50
C GLN A 41 28.26 -2.20 26.13
N LYS A 42 27.80 -3.31 25.51
CA LYS A 42 27.09 -3.28 24.22
C LYS A 42 25.82 -2.44 24.26
N SER A 43 25.10 -2.44 25.39
CA SER A 43 23.93 -1.57 25.58
C SER A 43 24.30 -0.11 25.72
N SER A 44 25.39 0.20 26.43
CA SER A 44 25.91 1.57 26.59
C SER A 44 26.37 2.14 25.25
N ASP A 45 27.11 1.36 24.47
CA ASP A 45 27.63 1.79 23.16
C ASP A 45 26.49 2.07 22.17
N LYS A 46 25.44 1.24 22.17
CA LYS A 46 24.22 1.49 21.38
C LYS A 46 23.53 2.80 21.78
N LYS A 47 23.38 3.04 23.08
CA LYS A 47 22.75 4.26 23.59
C LYS A 47 23.55 5.50 23.21
N GLN A 48 24.87 5.47 23.37
CA GLN A 48 25.76 6.57 23.02
C GLN A 48 25.77 6.84 21.50
N THR A 49 25.75 5.78 20.70
CA THR A 49 25.62 5.89 19.23
C THR A 49 24.31 6.58 18.85
N GLN A 50 23.19 6.19 19.46
CA GLN A 50 21.89 6.80 19.19
C GLN A 50 21.80 8.27 19.63
N GLU A 51 22.40 8.64 20.76
CA GLU A 51 22.48 10.04 21.22
C GLU A 51 23.32 10.90 20.25
N ASN A 52 24.44 10.37 19.75
CA ASN A 52 25.27 11.07 18.76
C ASN A 52 24.53 11.27 17.43
N LEU A 53 23.78 10.25 16.95
CA LEU A 53 22.94 10.36 15.75
C LEU A 53 21.85 11.43 15.91
N ARG A 54 21.20 11.50 17.07
CA ARG A 54 20.17 12.53 17.35
C ARG A 54 20.76 13.93 17.35
N MET A 55 21.93 14.11 17.96
CA MET A 55 22.62 15.39 17.95
C MET A 55 23.00 15.82 16.53
N LEU A 56 23.48 14.88 15.70
CA LEU A 56 23.77 15.14 14.29
C LEU A 56 22.51 15.57 13.53
N ALA A 57 21.41 14.84 13.70
CA ALA A 57 20.13 15.18 13.06
C ALA A 57 19.64 16.58 13.47
N GLN A 58 19.74 16.95 14.75
CA GLN A 58 19.36 18.29 15.21
C GLN A 58 20.21 19.41 14.57
N ASN A 59 21.52 19.20 14.43
CA ASN A 59 22.40 20.15 13.75
C ASN A 59 22.06 20.27 12.25
N GLN A 60 21.70 19.17 11.60
CA GLN A 60 21.24 19.16 10.21
C GLN A 60 19.92 19.92 10.07
N ILE A 61 18.95 19.70 10.95
CA ILE A 61 17.67 20.43 10.94
C ILE A 61 17.91 21.93 11.05
N GLN A 62 18.78 22.38 11.96
CA GLN A 62 19.09 23.82 12.09
C GLN A 62 19.68 24.40 10.80
N THR A 63 20.57 23.65 10.14
CA THR A 63 21.16 24.04 8.85
C THR A 63 20.09 24.14 7.76
N GLU A 64 19.20 23.15 7.68
CA GLU A 64 18.12 23.11 6.71
C GLU A 64 17.06 24.18 6.95
N THR A 65 16.74 24.51 8.22
CA THR A 65 15.85 25.62 8.57
C THR A 65 16.39 26.94 8.04
N ALA A 66 17.68 27.21 8.21
CA ALA A 66 18.30 28.44 7.70
C ALA A 66 18.30 28.50 6.16
N ARG A 67 18.51 27.35 5.50
CA ARG A 67 18.45 27.23 4.03
C ARG A 67 17.04 27.47 3.50
N CYS A 68 16.05 26.74 4.04
CA CYS A 68 14.67 26.77 3.60
C CYS A 68 13.99 28.13 3.85
N ALA A 69 14.46 28.92 4.83
CA ALA A 69 13.96 30.27 5.07
C ALA A 69 14.12 31.22 3.86
N GLN A 70 15.00 30.88 2.91
CA GLN A 70 15.25 31.67 1.69
C GLN A 70 14.44 31.19 0.48
N GLU A 71 13.67 30.10 0.62
CA GLU A 71 12.87 29.54 -0.47
C GLU A 71 11.50 30.22 -0.60
N SER A 72 10.88 30.10 -1.78
CA SER A 72 9.54 30.62 -2.03
C SER A 72 8.45 29.95 -1.19
N ASN A 73 8.68 28.70 -0.78
CA ASN A 73 7.84 27.96 0.16
C ASN A 73 8.71 27.30 1.25
N PRO A 74 9.05 28.05 2.33
CA PRO A 74 9.93 27.58 3.39
C PRO A 74 9.41 26.35 4.11
N GLU A 75 8.09 26.25 4.31
CA GLU A 75 7.44 25.13 4.98
C GLU A 75 7.57 23.83 4.17
N ALA A 76 7.21 23.85 2.88
CA ALA A 76 7.36 22.68 2.03
C ALA A 76 8.83 22.24 1.86
N CYS A 77 9.76 23.22 1.83
CA CYS A 77 11.19 22.92 1.83
C CYS A 77 11.61 22.21 3.12
N LEU A 78 11.23 22.76 4.28
CA LEU A 78 11.64 22.24 5.58
C LEU A 78 11.04 20.86 5.82
N THR A 79 9.76 20.66 5.53
CA THR A 79 9.11 19.34 5.60
C THR A 79 9.89 18.30 4.78
N ARG A 80 10.23 18.59 3.52
CA ARG A 80 11.01 17.67 2.69
C ARG A 80 12.40 17.37 3.26
N ALA A 81 13.10 18.40 3.74
CA ALA A 81 14.44 18.26 4.28
C ALA A 81 14.45 17.42 5.58
N VAL A 82 13.53 17.72 6.51
CA VAL A 82 13.40 16.98 7.77
C VAL A 82 12.96 15.54 7.51
N SER A 83 12.05 15.28 6.56
CA SER A 83 11.69 13.91 6.18
C SER A 83 12.89 13.10 5.67
N GLN A 84 13.76 13.72 4.86
CA GLN A 84 14.97 13.06 4.36
C GLN A 84 15.98 12.78 5.49
N ILE A 85 16.13 13.71 6.43
CA ILE A 85 16.97 13.48 7.61
C ILE A 85 16.38 12.34 8.43
N ALA A 86 15.09 12.40 8.75
CA ALA A 86 14.39 11.40 9.55
C ALA A 86 14.51 9.99 8.96
N ALA A 87 14.33 9.85 7.64
CA ALA A 87 14.49 8.58 6.93
C ALA A 87 15.91 8.00 7.03
N ASN A 88 16.94 8.86 7.02
CA ASN A 88 18.34 8.44 7.10
C ASN A 88 18.87 8.24 8.53
N THR A 89 18.17 8.76 9.56
CA THR A 89 18.66 8.76 10.95
C THR A 89 17.75 8.05 11.93
N ASP A 90 16.56 8.61 12.20
CA ASP A 90 15.61 8.14 13.21
C ASP A 90 14.30 8.91 12.99
N VAL A 91 13.17 8.19 12.93
CA VAL A 91 11.84 8.78 12.72
C VAL A 91 11.44 9.76 13.84
N SER A 92 12.03 9.65 15.04
CA SER A 92 11.82 10.60 16.14
C SER A 92 12.23 12.04 15.78
N VAL A 93 13.01 12.21 14.71
CA VAL A 93 13.35 13.54 14.17
C VAL A 93 12.10 14.33 13.75
N CYS A 94 11.02 13.65 13.35
CA CYS A 94 9.75 14.30 13.03
C CYS A 94 9.13 15.03 14.23
N ASP A 95 9.53 14.71 15.48
CA ASP A 95 9.10 15.45 16.68
C ASP A 95 9.65 16.88 16.75
N ALA A 96 10.55 17.27 15.85
CA ALA A 96 11.01 18.65 15.72
C ALA A 96 9.90 19.60 15.24
N PHE A 97 8.82 19.10 14.66
CA PHE A 97 7.67 19.90 14.24
C PHE A 97 6.66 20.05 15.39
N GLU A 98 6.43 21.29 15.81
CA GLU A 98 5.42 21.62 16.83
C GLU A 98 3.99 21.58 16.27
N GLN A 99 3.83 21.73 14.95
CA GLN A 99 2.54 21.68 14.27
C GLN A 99 2.22 20.25 13.80
N GLY A 100 1.01 19.76 14.13
CA GLY A 100 0.57 18.40 13.79
C GLY A 100 0.72 18.05 12.31
N GLY A 101 0.25 18.92 11.41
CA GLY A 101 0.30 18.64 9.96
C GLY A 101 1.71 18.49 9.37
N GLN A 102 2.70 19.21 9.89
CA GLN A 102 4.10 19.08 9.45
C GLN A 102 4.73 17.78 9.98
N LYS A 103 4.42 17.43 11.23
CA LYS A 103 4.83 16.16 11.83
C LYS A 103 4.23 14.98 11.05
N ASP A 104 2.94 15.03 10.75
CA ASP A 104 2.25 13.99 9.98
C ASP A 104 2.81 13.84 8.56
N SER A 105 3.10 14.97 7.91
CA SER A 105 3.78 14.97 6.60
C SER A 105 5.17 14.34 6.66
N CYS A 106 5.91 14.56 7.76
CA CYS A 106 7.21 13.94 8.00
C CYS A 106 7.08 12.43 8.20
N LEU A 107 6.19 12.00 9.10
CA LEU A 107 5.92 10.59 9.36
C LEU A 107 5.49 9.85 8.09
N TRP A 108 4.60 10.45 7.30
CA TRP A 108 4.15 9.90 6.02
C TRP A 108 5.30 9.67 5.04
N ALA A 109 6.14 10.68 4.86
CA ALA A 109 7.29 10.61 3.96
C ALA A 109 8.27 9.51 4.39
N VAL A 110 8.57 9.41 5.68
CA VAL A 110 9.45 8.37 6.24
C VAL A 110 8.82 6.99 6.08
N ALA A 111 7.55 6.83 6.45
CA ALA A 111 6.83 5.55 6.35
C ALA A 111 6.85 5.00 4.93
N LYS A 112 6.57 5.85 3.94
CA LYS A 112 6.55 5.47 2.52
C LYS A 112 7.94 5.18 1.98
N GLN A 113 8.92 6.00 2.31
CA GLN A 113 10.30 5.84 1.82
C GLN A 113 10.95 4.57 2.37
N GLU A 114 10.85 4.34 3.67
CA GLU A 114 11.45 3.20 4.35
C GLU A 114 10.56 1.95 4.28
N GLN A 115 9.35 2.09 3.73
CA GLN A 115 8.33 1.04 3.70
C GLN A 115 8.14 0.43 5.10
N ASP A 116 7.98 1.25 6.14
CA ASP A 116 7.87 0.78 7.53
C ASP A 116 6.50 1.09 8.13
N LEU A 117 5.66 0.05 8.25
CA LEU A 117 4.31 0.15 8.83
C LEU A 117 4.32 0.60 10.30
N ARG A 118 5.43 0.41 11.02
CA ARG A 118 5.53 0.84 12.41
C ARG A 118 5.51 2.37 12.52
N VAL A 119 5.95 3.07 11.48
CA VAL A 119 5.90 4.55 11.43
C VAL A 119 4.44 5.02 11.33
N CYS A 120 3.58 4.30 10.61
CA CYS A 120 2.16 4.63 10.52
C CYS A 120 1.43 4.52 11.88
N ALA A 121 1.93 3.70 12.80
CA ALA A 121 1.40 3.62 14.16
C ALA A 121 1.75 4.84 15.04
N MET A 122 2.57 5.77 14.54
CA MET A 122 2.96 7.00 15.26
C MET A 122 2.01 8.18 15.02
N PHE A 123 1.05 8.04 14.09
CA PHE A 123 0.02 9.04 13.85
C PHE A 123 -0.95 9.11 15.04
N SER A 124 -1.44 10.31 15.34
CA SER A 124 -2.32 10.53 16.51
C SER A 124 -3.75 10.08 16.29
N ASP A 125 -4.24 10.11 15.04
CA ASP A 125 -5.59 9.72 14.67
C ASP A 125 -5.57 8.41 13.86
N SER A 126 -6.61 7.61 14.06
CA SER A 126 -6.71 6.28 13.45
C SER A 126 -6.90 6.31 11.94
N GLU A 127 -7.50 7.37 11.41
CA GLU A 127 -7.77 7.53 9.98
C GLU A 127 -6.46 7.78 9.21
N SER A 128 -5.64 8.73 9.64
CA SER A 128 -4.33 9.00 9.02
C SER A 128 -3.37 7.82 9.18
N ALA A 129 -3.43 7.11 10.32
CA ALA A 129 -2.66 5.89 10.52
C ALA A 129 -3.04 4.78 9.51
N GLU A 130 -4.33 4.64 9.21
CA GLU A 130 -4.86 3.70 8.22
C GLU A 130 -4.45 4.09 6.80
N GLN A 131 -4.66 5.34 6.41
CA GLN A 131 -4.25 5.87 5.11
C GLN A 131 -2.74 5.73 4.87
N CYS A 132 -1.93 5.97 5.90
CA CYS A 132 -0.48 5.73 5.87
C CYS A 132 -0.19 4.25 5.63
N SER A 133 -0.84 3.36 6.38
CA SER A 133 -0.63 1.92 6.29
C SER A 133 -0.97 1.40 4.88
N ASP A 134 -2.13 1.79 4.36
CA ASP A 134 -2.58 1.45 3.00
C ASP A 134 -1.58 1.93 1.94
N SER A 135 -1.06 3.15 2.08
CA SER A 135 -0.04 3.71 1.17
C SER A 135 1.29 2.98 1.23
N VAL A 136 1.72 2.52 2.42
CA VAL A 136 2.94 1.74 2.60
C VAL A 136 2.76 0.33 2.04
N ILE A 137 1.61 -0.32 2.27
CA ILE A 137 1.29 -1.64 1.72
C ILE A 137 1.30 -1.56 0.19
N PHE A 138 0.65 -0.56 -0.39
CA PHE A 138 0.66 -0.31 -1.83
C PHE A 138 2.09 -0.22 -2.36
N ALA A 139 2.95 0.60 -1.74
CA ALA A 139 4.33 0.77 -2.16
C ALA A 139 5.16 -0.53 -2.06
N LYS A 140 4.93 -1.34 -1.02
CA LYS A 140 5.60 -2.64 -0.87
C LYS A 140 5.15 -3.65 -1.92
N ALA A 141 3.83 -3.78 -2.08
CA ALA A 141 3.22 -4.71 -3.00
C ALA A 141 3.70 -4.42 -4.43
N THR A 142 3.67 -3.16 -4.86
CA THR A 142 4.11 -2.76 -6.21
C THR A 142 5.60 -2.98 -6.47
N VAL A 143 6.47 -2.76 -5.48
CA VAL A 143 7.91 -3.04 -5.64
C VAL A 143 8.21 -4.55 -5.67
N SER A 144 7.47 -5.34 -4.89
CA SER A 144 7.69 -6.79 -4.78
C SER A 144 6.93 -7.61 -5.83
N GLY A 145 5.90 -7.04 -6.46
CA GLY A 145 4.96 -7.76 -7.31
C GLY A 145 3.99 -8.68 -6.55
N ASP A 146 3.86 -8.52 -5.23
CA ASP A 146 2.98 -9.32 -4.38
C ASP A 146 1.54 -8.80 -4.43
N ILE A 147 0.69 -9.42 -5.24
CA ILE A 147 -0.73 -9.05 -5.37
C ILE A 147 -1.50 -9.42 -4.09
N GLY A 148 -1.05 -10.47 -3.40
CA GLY A 148 -1.59 -10.88 -2.11
C GLY A 148 -1.52 -9.76 -1.07
N ALA A 149 -0.40 -9.05 -1.01
CA ALA A 149 -0.20 -7.91 -0.11
C ALA A 149 -1.22 -6.79 -0.34
N CYS A 150 -1.66 -6.54 -1.57
CA CYS A 150 -2.69 -5.54 -1.86
C CYS A 150 -4.02 -5.84 -1.14
N LYS A 151 -4.32 -7.11 -0.80
CA LYS A 151 -5.58 -7.49 -0.13
C LYS A 151 -5.66 -6.98 1.31
N GLU A 152 -4.53 -6.67 1.92
CA GLU A 152 -4.46 -6.10 3.28
C GLU A 152 -4.78 -4.59 3.30
N ILE A 153 -4.85 -3.94 2.14
CA ILE A 153 -5.26 -2.54 2.00
C ILE A 153 -6.75 -2.43 2.29
N LYS A 154 -7.10 -1.57 3.24
CA LYS A 154 -8.49 -1.41 3.69
C LYS A 154 -9.30 -0.55 2.74
N ASP A 155 -8.77 0.60 2.34
CA ASP A 155 -9.40 1.46 1.36
C ASP A 155 -9.60 0.71 0.04
N GLU A 156 -10.85 0.62 -0.40
CA GLU A 156 -11.23 -0.17 -1.57
C GLU A 156 -10.61 0.38 -2.86
N PHE A 157 -10.59 1.70 -3.02
CA PHE A 157 -10.03 2.34 -4.20
C PHE A 157 -8.52 2.15 -4.26
N VAL A 158 -7.81 2.31 -3.14
CA VAL A 158 -6.36 2.07 -3.06
C VAL A 158 -6.04 0.60 -3.31
N ARG A 159 -6.84 -0.33 -2.78
CA ARG A 159 -6.68 -1.78 -2.99
C ARG A 159 -6.81 -2.16 -4.47
N ILE A 160 -7.86 -1.68 -5.13
CA ILE A 160 -8.10 -1.93 -6.56
C ILE A 160 -6.93 -1.38 -7.40
N ASN A 161 -6.49 -0.15 -7.12
CA ASN A 161 -5.36 0.45 -7.82
C ASN A 161 -4.04 -0.29 -7.57
N CYS A 162 -3.83 -0.82 -6.37
CA CYS A 162 -2.65 -1.63 -6.04
C CYS A 162 -2.60 -2.90 -6.90
N GLN A 163 -3.73 -3.64 -6.94
CA GLN A 163 -3.85 -4.86 -7.74
C GLN A 163 -3.63 -4.55 -9.21
N ALA A 164 -4.32 -3.55 -9.76
CA ALA A 164 -4.18 -3.14 -11.16
C ALA A 164 -2.74 -2.72 -11.52
N SER A 165 -2.05 -2.01 -10.63
CA SER A 165 -0.66 -1.56 -10.85
C SER A 165 0.34 -2.71 -11.00
N ILE A 166 0.02 -3.89 -10.45
CA ILE A 166 0.85 -5.10 -10.54
C ILE A 166 0.34 -6.01 -11.66
N GLU A 167 -0.97 -6.21 -11.76
CA GLU A 167 -1.60 -7.13 -12.72
C GLU A 167 -1.45 -6.65 -14.18
N GLN A 168 -1.68 -5.37 -14.47
CA GLN A 168 -1.70 -4.87 -15.85
C GLN A 168 -0.38 -5.12 -16.61
N PRO A 169 0.82 -4.80 -16.07
CA PRO A 169 2.08 -5.09 -16.76
C PRO A 169 2.32 -6.59 -17.01
N ILE A 170 1.83 -7.46 -16.12
CA ILE A 170 1.94 -8.92 -16.27
C ILE A 170 1.05 -9.38 -17.43
N LEU A 171 -0.20 -8.92 -17.46
CA LEU A 171 -1.16 -9.24 -18.50
C LEU A 171 -0.71 -8.74 -19.88
N GLU A 172 -0.24 -7.50 -19.98
CA GLU A 172 0.26 -6.91 -21.23
C GLU A 172 1.51 -7.61 -21.78
N SER A 173 2.39 -8.09 -20.90
CA SER A 173 3.60 -8.81 -21.30
C SER A 173 3.35 -10.30 -21.59
N GLY A 174 2.19 -10.84 -21.18
CA GLY A 174 1.89 -12.27 -21.22
C GLY A 174 2.75 -13.12 -20.27
N ALA A 175 3.48 -12.50 -19.34
CA ALA A 175 4.43 -13.16 -18.44
C ALA A 175 3.76 -13.74 -17.19
N CYS A 176 2.69 -14.50 -17.38
CA CYS A 176 1.84 -14.98 -16.28
C CYS A 176 2.39 -16.16 -15.49
N ALA A 177 3.38 -16.87 -16.04
CA ALA A 177 3.95 -18.03 -15.37
C ALA A 177 4.68 -17.62 -14.08
N GLY A 178 4.24 -18.17 -12.95
CA GLY A 178 4.86 -17.94 -11.64
C GLY A 178 4.48 -16.61 -10.97
N THR A 179 3.43 -15.94 -11.44
CA THR A 179 2.83 -14.77 -10.78
C THR A 179 1.56 -15.17 -10.02
N ASP A 180 1.03 -14.25 -9.22
CA ASP A 180 -0.24 -14.43 -8.51
C ASP A 180 -1.49 -14.24 -9.41
N VAL A 181 -1.29 -13.90 -10.69
CA VAL A 181 -2.38 -13.74 -11.66
C VAL A 181 -2.87 -15.11 -12.12
N SER A 182 -4.19 -15.33 -12.12
CA SER A 182 -4.74 -16.63 -12.54
C SER A 182 -4.49 -16.88 -14.04
N GLN A 183 -4.27 -18.15 -14.41
CA GLN A 183 -4.08 -18.53 -15.81
C GLN A 183 -5.31 -18.16 -16.66
N GLU A 184 -6.52 -18.36 -16.13
CA GLU A 184 -7.76 -17.97 -16.79
C GLU A 184 -7.81 -16.47 -17.12
N ARG A 185 -7.39 -15.62 -16.16
CA ARG A 185 -7.32 -14.17 -16.36
C ARG A 185 -6.31 -13.78 -17.44
N CYS A 186 -5.18 -14.47 -17.46
CA CYS A 186 -4.16 -14.27 -18.50
C CYS A 186 -4.62 -14.70 -19.89
N ASP A 187 -5.26 -15.86 -20.00
CA ASP A 187 -5.80 -16.35 -21.26
C ASP A 187 -6.90 -15.42 -21.79
N ALA A 188 -7.78 -14.94 -20.92
CA ALA A 188 -8.80 -13.94 -21.23
C ALA A 188 -8.20 -12.63 -21.77
N TYR A 189 -7.14 -12.11 -21.13
CA TYR A 189 -6.49 -10.89 -21.59
C TYR A 189 -5.74 -11.09 -22.93
N ALA A 190 -5.17 -12.27 -23.17
CA ALA A 190 -4.57 -12.60 -24.46
C ALA A 190 -5.60 -12.58 -25.60
N ILE A 191 -6.81 -13.08 -25.34
CA ILE A 191 -7.95 -13.02 -26.28
C ILE A 191 -8.35 -11.55 -26.52
N LEU A 192 -8.44 -10.73 -25.46
CA LEU A 192 -8.72 -9.29 -25.60
C LEU A 192 -7.68 -8.59 -26.49
N LEU A 193 -6.39 -8.84 -26.28
CA LEU A 193 -5.34 -8.26 -27.12
C LEU A 193 -5.43 -8.72 -28.58
N GLN A 194 -5.87 -9.97 -28.81
CA GLN A 194 -6.15 -10.48 -30.15
C GLN A 194 -7.35 -9.75 -30.79
N ALA A 195 -8.45 -9.58 -30.06
CA ALA A 195 -9.65 -8.87 -30.51
C ALA A 195 -9.31 -7.43 -30.93
N ARG A 196 -8.60 -6.71 -30.06
CA ARG A 196 -8.13 -5.34 -30.31
C ARG A 196 -7.23 -5.24 -31.53
N LYS A 197 -6.28 -6.16 -31.68
CA LYS A 197 -5.35 -6.18 -32.82
C LYS A 197 -6.07 -6.48 -34.14
N ALA A 198 -7.11 -7.31 -34.10
CA ALA A 198 -7.91 -7.66 -35.26
C ALA A 198 -9.01 -6.63 -35.56
N SER A 199 -9.33 -5.74 -34.60
CA SER A 199 -10.55 -4.93 -34.61
C SER A 199 -11.79 -5.81 -34.82
N ASP A 200 -11.84 -6.95 -34.14
CA ASP A 200 -12.86 -7.99 -34.29
C ASP A 200 -13.38 -8.37 -32.90
N GLU A 201 -14.57 -7.89 -32.56
CA GLU A 201 -15.17 -8.11 -31.24
C GLU A 201 -15.74 -9.54 -31.09
N SER A 202 -15.95 -10.28 -32.18
CA SER A 202 -16.43 -11.66 -32.08
C SER A 202 -15.41 -12.54 -31.34
N VAL A 203 -14.16 -12.09 -31.31
CA VAL A 203 -13.10 -12.65 -30.48
C VAL A 203 -13.39 -12.46 -28.98
N CYS A 204 -14.03 -11.36 -28.57
CA CYS A 204 -14.41 -11.11 -27.17
C CYS A 204 -15.41 -12.15 -26.63
N GLU A 205 -16.23 -12.77 -27.49
CA GLU A 205 -17.15 -13.86 -27.08
C GLU A 205 -16.43 -15.09 -26.52
N GLN A 206 -15.14 -15.24 -26.83
CA GLN A 206 -14.31 -16.34 -26.31
C GLN A 206 -13.86 -16.10 -24.87
N ILE A 207 -14.07 -14.89 -24.32
CA ILE A 207 -13.69 -14.53 -22.96
C ILE A 207 -14.79 -14.97 -21.99
N THR A 208 -14.43 -15.82 -21.03
CA THR A 208 -15.35 -16.34 -20.00
C THR A 208 -15.51 -15.39 -18.81
N LEU A 209 -14.48 -14.57 -18.53
CA LEU A 209 -14.46 -13.63 -17.43
C LEU A 209 -15.20 -12.35 -17.82
N GLU A 210 -16.33 -12.08 -17.17
CA GLU A 210 -17.22 -10.96 -17.50
C GLU A 210 -16.53 -9.59 -17.45
N ASP A 211 -15.69 -9.36 -16.44
CA ASP A 211 -14.94 -8.12 -16.26
C ASP A 211 -13.99 -7.86 -17.44
N ILE A 212 -13.30 -8.90 -17.92
CA ILE A 212 -12.41 -8.78 -19.07
C ILE A 212 -13.21 -8.74 -20.37
N ARG A 213 -14.30 -9.47 -20.49
CA ARG A 213 -15.14 -9.46 -21.69
C ARG A 213 -15.76 -8.09 -21.92
N SER A 214 -16.32 -7.47 -20.89
CA SER A 214 -16.79 -6.08 -20.95
C SER A 214 -15.67 -5.15 -21.41
N THR A 215 -14.50 -5.22 -20.74
CA THR A 215 -13.32 -4.42 -21.11
C THR A 215 -12.89 -4.66 -22.56
N CYS A 216 -13.04 -5.89 -23.08
CA CYS A 216 -12.71 -6.22 -24.46
C CYS A 216 -13.56 -5.43 -25.44
N TYR A 217 -14.89 -5.38 -25.25
CA TYR A 217 -15.79 -4.59 -26.08
C TYR A 217 -15.45 -3.10 -26.04
N ASP A 218 -15.07 -2.57 -24.86
CA ASP A 218 -14.71 -1.15 -24.72
C ASP A 218 -13.42 -0.78 -25.49
N VAL A 219 -12.44 -1.69 -25.55
CA VAL A 219 -11.13 -1.41 -26.18
C VAL A 219 -11.06 -1.79 -27.66
N VAL A 220 -11.99 -2.64 -28.14
CA VAL A 220 -12.23 -2.83 -29.57
C VAL A 220 -13.11 -1.66 -30.03
N ASP A 221 -12.51 -0.46 -30.07
CA ASP A 221 -13.17 0.81 -30.35
C ASP A 221 -13.83 0.83 -31.73
N THR A 222 -15.12 0.52 -31.72
CA THR A 222 -16.08 0.83 -32.77
C THR A 222 -17.13 1.81 -32.24
N ASP A 223 -16.87 2.60 -31.18
CA ASP A 223 -17.86 3.55 -30.65
C ASP A 223 -17.78 4.86 -31.45
N LYS A 224 -18.57 4.92 -32.53
CA LYS A 224 -18.42 5.94 -33.56
C LYS A 224 -19.01 7.29 -33.13
N ASP A 225 -20.05 7.31 -32.30
CA ASP A 225 -20.70 8.52 -31.82
C ASP A 225 -20.36 8.90 -30.37
N LYS A 226 -19.62 8.03 -29.67
CA LYS A 226 -18.98 8.27 -28.37
C LYS A 226 -19.96 8.45 -27.24
N ASP A 227 -21.01 7.64 -27.28
CA ASP A 227 -22.08 7.63 -26.30
C ASP A 227 -21.81 6.64 -25.15
N GLY A 228 -20.84 5.73 -25.33
CA GLY A 228 -20.48 4.67 -24.39
C GLY A 228 -20.89 3.26 -24.86
N LEU A 229 -21.45 3.11 -26.05
CA LEU A 229 -21.89 1.88 -26.67
C LEU A 229 -21.10 1.64 -27.97
N SER A 230 -20.60 0.42 -28.21
CA SER A 230 -19.89 0.13 -29.46
C SER A 230 -20.88 0.00 -30.63
N SER A 231 -20.48 0.34 -31.87
CA SER A 231 -21.33 0.21 -33.08
C SER A 231 -22.06 -1.13 -33.21
N VAL A 232 -21.49 -2.22 -32.70
CA VAL A 232 -22.16 -3.52 -32.77
C VAL A 232 -23.11 -3.75 -31.61
N ARG A 233 -22.82 -3.24 -30.42
CA ARG A 233 -23.82 -3.20 -29.35
C ARG A 233 -25.01 -2.33 -29.80
N GLU A 234 -24.76 -1.24 -30.49
CA GLU A 234 -25.81 -0.44 -31.11
C GLU A 234 -26.62 -1.24 -32.14
N GLU A 235 -25.97 -1.99 -33.05
CA GLU A 235 -26.69 -2.91 -33.97
C GLU A 235 -27.55 -3.92 -33.20
N HIS A 236 -27.03 -4.48 -32.10
CA HIS A 236 -27.75 -5.44 -31.25
C HIS A 236 -29.00 -4.83 -30.60
N TYR A 237 -28.90 -3.63 -30.05
CA TYR A 237 -30.05 -2.91 -29.51
C TYR A 237 -30.93 -2.29 -30.61
N GLY A 238 -30.46 -2.28 -31.86
CA GLY A 238 -31.11 -1.66 -33.01
C GLY A 238 -31.12 -0.13 -32.91
N LEU A 239 -30.02 0.44 -32.45
CA LEU A 239 -29.71 1.86 -32.30
C LEU A 239 -28.83 2.31 -33.49
N SER A 240 -28.41 3.58 -33.51
CA SER A 240 -27.70 4.17 -34.64
C SER A 240 -26.31 4.61 -34.24
N ASP A 241 -25.28 4.04 -34.88
CA ASP A 241 -23.85 4.30 -34.64
C ASP A 241 -23.33 5.70 -35.00
N ASP A 242 -24.23 6.64 -35.16
CA ASP A 242 -23.97 8.04 -35.45
C ASP A 242 -24.86 8.98 -34.63
N ASN A 243 -25.65 8.45 -33.69
CA ASN A 243 -26.55 9.21 -32.84
C ASN A 243 -26.46 8.78 -31.36
N PRO A 244 -25.77 9.57 -30.52
CA PRO A 244 -25.42 9.15 -29.16
C PRO A 244 -26.55 9.22 -28.12
N ASP A 245 -27.79 9.42 -28.58
CA ASP A 245 -29.02 9.64 -27.80
C ASP A 245 -30.21 9.35 -28.73
N PHE A 246 -30.61 8.08 -28.79
CA PHE A 246 -31.50 7.55 -29.82
C PHE A 246 -32.94 8.07 -29.72
N ASP A 247 -33.44 8.28 -28.51
CA ASP A 247 -34.78 8.81 -28.27
C ASP A 247 -34.83 10.31 -27.93
N SER A 248 -33.65 10.95 -27.86
CA SER A 248 -33.49 12.40 -27.68
C SER A 248 -34.10 12.91 -26.37
N ASP A 249 -33.86 12.18 -25.29
CA ASP A 249 -34.32 12.52 -23.96
C ASP A 249 -33.25 13.25 -23.11
N GLY A 250 -32.00 13.22 -23.56
CA GLY A 250 -30.86 13.86 -22.92
C GLY A 250 -29.96 12.90 -22.12
N LEU A 251 -30.30 11.61 -22.05
CA LEU A 251 -29.44 10.52 -21.61
C LEU A 251 -28.81 9.85 -22.84
N ARG A 252 -27.60 9.30 -22.70
CA ARG A 252 -26.89 8.66 -23.82
C ARG A 252 -27.17 7.17 -23.82
N ASP A 253 -27.32 6.53 -24.98
CA ASP A 253 -27.73 5.12 -25.04
C ASP A 253 -26.77 4.21 -24.26
N GLY A 254 -25.47 4.43 -24.38
CA GLY A 254 -24.47 3.70 -23.59
C GLY A 254 -24.69 3.84 -22.07
N VAL A 255 -25.07 5.03 -21.59
CA VAL A 255 -25.36 5.30 -20.17
C VAL A 255 -26.66 4.64 -19.74
N GLU A 256 -27.68 4.68 -20.59
CA GLU A 256 -28.96 4.02 -20.38
C GLU A 256 -28.79 2.51 -20.22
N VAL A 257 -28.12 1.88 -21.19
CA VAL A 257 -27.90 0.43 -21.24
C VAL A 257 -27.00 -0.04 -20.10
N ASP A 258 -25.90 0.64 -19.82
CA ASP A 258 -24.89 0.11 -18.90
C ASP A 258 -25.10 0.52 -17.45
N ARG A 259 -25.60 1.73 -17.21
CA ARG A 259 -25.70 2.28 -15.85
C ARG A 259 -27.12 2.22 -15.29
N PHE A 260 -28.09 2.78 -16.01
CA PHE A 260 -29.44 2.96 -15.47
C PHE A 260 -30.40 1.83 -15.80
N LYS A 261 -30.05 0.98 -16.77
CA LYS A 261 -30.88 -0.13 -17.25
C LYS A 261 -32.24 0.35 -17.76
N THR A 262 -32.24 1.51 -18.41
CA THR A 262 -33.39 2.09 -19.11
C THR A 262 -33.44 1.62 -20.56
N ASP A 263 -34.55 1.87 -21.26
CA ASP A 263 -34.72 1.53 -22.66
C ASP A 263 -34.32 2.73 -23.54
N PRO A 264 -33.18 2.69 -24.28
CA PRO A 264 -32.69 3.80 -25.11
C PRO A 264 -33.59 4.16 -26.30
N LYS A 265 -34.74 3.50 -26.43
CA LYS A 265 -35.77 3.77 -27.43
C LYS A 265 -37.02 4.41 -26.84
N ASN A 266 -37.05 4.62 -25.53
CA ASN A 266 -38.20 5.10 -24.81
C ASN A 266 -37.78 6.24 -23.86
N PRO A 267 -38.13 7.50 -24.20
CA PRO A 267 -37.62 8.67 -23.49
C PRO A 267 -38.22 8.86 -22.08
N ASP A 268 -38.92 7.86 -21.55
CA ASP A 268 -39.64 7.81 -20.26
C ASP A 268 -39.85 6.30 -19.97
N THR A 269 -38.80 5.64 -19.47
CA THR A 269 -38.74 4.18 -19.35
C THR A 269 -39.80 3.64 -18.40
N ASP A 270 -40.04 4.31 -17.29
CA ASP A 270 -40.98 3.86 -16.27
C ASP A 270 -42.43 4.35 -16.48
N GLY A 271 -42.62 5.30 -17.40
CA GLY A 271 -43.91 5.80 -17.85
C GLY A 271 -44.57 6.75 -16.83
N ASP A 272 -43.80 7.39 -15.96
CA ASP A 272 -44.32 8.29 -14.93
C ASP A 272 -44.55 9.73 -15.42
N GLY A 273 -44.07 10.04 -16.63
CA GLY A 273 -44.23 11.32 -17.31
C GLY A 273 -43.02 12.25 -17.21
N PHE A 274 -41.92 11.82 -16.58
CA PHE A 274 -40.61 12.48 -16.64
C PHE A 274 -39.69 11.72 -17.60
N LYS A 275 -38.77 12.45 -18.24
CA LYS A 275 -37.79 11.82 -19.13
C LYS A 275 -36.63 11.23 -18.34
N ASP A 276 -36.09 10.11 -18.77
CA ASP A 276 -34.98 9.44 -18.09
C ASP A 276 -33.78 10.39 -17.92
N GLY A 277 -33.44 11.14 -18.97
CA GLY A 277 -32.41 12.18 -18.96
C GLY A 277 -32.70 13.32 -17.97
N ASP A 278 -33.94 13.77 -17.87
CA ASP A 278 -34.36 14.81 -16.92
C ASP A 278 -34.27 14.29 -15.48
N GLU A 279 -34.68 13.05 -15.23
CA GLU A 279 -34.61 12.42 -13.92
C GLU A 279 -33.18 12.29 -13.43
N VAL A 280 -32.29 11.74 -14.26
CA VAL A 280 -30.86 11.61 -13.94
C VAL A 280 -30.23 12.97 -13.67
N ALA A 281 -30.54 13.99 -14.49
CA ALA A 281 -30.04 15.35 -14.30
C ALA A 281 -30.51 15.98 -12.96
N ASN A 282 -31.64 15.53 -12.42
CA ASN A 282 -32.20 16.01 -11.16
C ASN A 282 -32.00 15.04 -9.97
N GLY A 283 -31.29 13.91 -10.17
CA GLY A 283 -30.98 12.93 -9.13
C GLY A 283 -32.12 11.96 -8.79
N TYR A 284 -32.95 11.64 -9.77
CA TYR A 284 -34.05 10.65 -9.69
C TYR A 284 -33.73 9.43 -10.54
N ASN A 285 -34.26 8.27 -10.13
CA ASN A 285 -34.00 7.01 -10.80
C ASN A 285 -34.91 6.87 -12.03
N PRO A 286 -34.35 6.79 -13.25
CA PRO A 286 -35.16 6.76 -14.46
C PRO A 286 -35.89 5.43 -14.73
N SER A 287 -35.70 4.44 -13.85
CA SER A 287 -36.37 3.13 -13.93
C SER A 287 -37.43 2.94 -12.83
N GLY A 288 -37.74 3.99 -12.08
CA GLY A 288 -38.75 3.96 -11.01
C GLY A 288 -38.68 5.17 -10.08
N ALA A 289 -39.80 5.47 -9.40
CA ALA A 289 -40.02 6.66 -8.56
C ALA A 289 -39.12 6.90 -7.31
N GLU A 290 -37.95 6.26 -7.18
CA GLU A 290 -37.00 6.46 -6.09
C GLU A 290 -35.91 7.49 -6.45
N LYS A 291 -35.23 8.08 -5.43
CA LYS A 291 -34.07 8.95 -5.67
C LYS A 291 -32.81 8.11 -5.91
N LEU A 292 -31.93 8.61 -6.79
CA LEU A 292 -30.60 8.05 -7.05
C LEU A 292 -29.64 8.17 -5.86
#